data_AF-A0A0Q4DZ38-F1
#
_entry.id   AF-A0A0Q4DZ38-F1
#
_cell.length_a   1.000
_cell.length_b   1.000
_cell.length_c   1.000
_cell.angle_alpha   90.00
_cell.angle_beta   90.00
_cell.angle_gamma   90.00
#
_symmetry.space_group_name_H-M   'P 1'
#
loop_
_entity.id
_entity.type
_entity.pdbx_description
1 polymer ?
#
loop_
_entity_poly.entity_id
_entity_poly.type
_entity_poly.pdbx_seq_one_letter_code
_entity_poly.pdbx_strand_id
1 'polypeptide(L)'
;MKKTIFVAGLGIATLFATQSCSTSIDDSSLHTTTVSEDKSNIKKAIDGFYNKLNKMDDGALSEFILYSMFNNTAQEFDDSHLNNVVEGWENQFGDALIDNKLQFANKLGTYTYNNSNGTWTKTANASAVVLKFPSVANSSVVDSELTISSYTDVQTSYNSETVWLPKTFNVVLKRSGNTVFSMGLSNVTFDNSTNFSMPISANIQIFAAPLTQNIVWTRSSSKDFQFKYDNSVPQGSISEIIANVTLKHADYANISSKDDFKTISGTVREGDLKIVATMNVEALAPIADPTDAQINNNSKAEVFYLGQKIGDVVYKTVNGSGEFFIVYFDGSMENADVYVGDFEQKIKSIFADYLD
;
A
#
# COMPACT_ATOMS: atom_id res chain seq x y z
N MET A 1 -15.59 -11.54 17.95
CA MET A 1 -15.83 -11.44 16.50
C MET A 1 -14.57 -10.89 15.86
N LYS A 2 -14.19 -11.45 14.72
CA LYS A 2 -12.96 -11.15 13.97
C LYS A 2 -12.90 -9.66 13.63
N LYS A 3 -12.01 -8.90 14.28
CA LYS A 3 -11.65 -7.55 13.82
C LYS A 3 -10.58 -7.72 12.76
N THR A 4 -11.03 -7.72 11.52
CA THR A 4 -10.24 -7.63 10.30
C THR A 4 -9.55 -6.26 10.32
N ILE A 5 -8.39 -6.16 10.96
CA ILE A 5 -7.54 -4.99 10.81
C ILE A 5 -7.00 -5.03 9.38
N PHE A 6 -7.37 -3.99 8.65
CA PHE A 6 -6.90 -3.66 7.32
C PHE A 6 -5.39 -3.91 7.22
N VAL A 7 -5.02 -4.84 6.34
CA VAL A 7 -3.65 -5.05 5.88
C VAL A 7 -3.28 -3.86 4.98
N ALA A 8 -3.02 -2.71 5.61
CA ALA A 8 -2.38 -1.54 5.00
C ALA A 8 -0.87 -1.49 5.36
N GLY A 9 -0.29 -2.65 5.66
CA GLY A 9 1.14 -2.90 5.79
C GLY A 9 1.69 -3.64 4.57
N LEU A 10 1.26 -3.25 3.36
CA LEU A 10 1.84 -3.79 2.13
C LEU A 10 3.26 -3.26 1.95
N GLY A 11 4.24 -4.07 2.37
CA GLY A 11 5.43 -4.28 1.54
C GLY A 11 6.73 -3.61 1.97
N ILE A 12 6.98 -3.32 3.25
CA ILE A 12 8.34 -2.94 3.71
C ILE A 12 8.98 -4.07 4.56
N ALA A 13 8.18 -4.92 5.22
CA ALA A 13 8.70 -6.04 6.01
C ALA A 13 9.05 -7.30 5.19
N THR A 14 8.72 -7.36 3.89
CA THR A 14 8.91 -8.57 3.05
C THR A 14 9.96 -8.41 1.95
N LEU A 15 10.72 -7.31 1.90
CA LEU A 15 11.69 -7.03 0.83
C LEU A 15 13.17 -7.26 1.19
N PHE A 16 13.47 -7.78 2.38
CA PHE A 16 14.86 -8.02 2.77
C PHE A 16 15.21 -9.50 2.72
N ALA A 17 15.81 -9.88 1.59
CA ALA A 17 16.51 -11.14 1.46
C ALA A 17 17.83 -10.90 0.67
N THR A 18 18.99 -11.10 1.33
CA THR A 18 20.21 -11.87 0.88
C THR A 18 21.35 -11.27 -0.01
N GLN A 19 22.58 -11.82 0.17
CA GLN A 19 23.81 -11.89 -0.70
C GLN A 19 24.96 -12.69 -0.06
N SER A 20 25.94 -13.13 -0.86
CA SER A 20 27.37 -13.08 -0.46
C SER A 20 28.27 -12.89 -1.67
N CYS A 21 29.34 -12.12 -1.48
CA CYS A 21 30.58 -11.97 -2.24
C CYS A 21 30.60 -12.33 -3.74
N SER A 22 30.63 -11.29 -4.58
CA SER A 22 31.57 -11.27 -5.70
C SER A 22 32.92 -10.71 -5.21
N THR A 23 34.02 -11.41 -5.45
CA THR A 23 35.34 -10.78 -5.50
C THR A 23 35.39 -9.86 -6.71
N SER A 24 34.93 -8.62 -6.54
CA SER A 24 35.31 -7.51 -7.41
C SER A 24 36.34 -6.69 -6.66
N ILE A 25 37.60 -6.85 -7.08
CA ILE A 25 38.64 -5.88 -6.83
C ILE A 25 38.18 -4.55 -7.45
N ASP A 26 38.17 -3.51 -6.63
CA ASP A 26 38.07 -2.08 -6.91
C ASP A 26 37.57 -1.68 -8.31
N ASP A 27 36.36 -1.13 -8.36
CA ASP A 27 36.23 0.16 -9.02
C ASP A 27 36.23 1.20 -7.91
N SER A 28 37.37 1.87 -7.74
CA SER A 28 37.55 2.93 -6.76
C SER A 28 36.73 4.15 -7.18
N SER A 29 35.39 4.05 -7.14
CA SER A 29 34.59 5.21 -6.84
C SER A 29 34.99 5.62 -5.42
N LEU A 30 35.61 6.79 -5.27
CA LEU A 30 35.93 7.36 -3.96
C LEU A 30 34.72 7.20 -3.04
N HIS A 31 34.81 6.28 -2.09
CA HIS A 31 33.79 6.12 -1.07
C HIS A 31 33.87 7.36 -0.19
N THR A 32 32.89 8.25 -0.31
CA THR A 32 32.97 9.60 0.26
C THR A 32 32.61 9.67 1.74
N THR A 33 32.07 8.57 2.28
CA THR A 33 31.59 8.44 3.67
C THR A 33 32.36 7.34 4.39
N THR A 34 32.37 7.43 5.71
CA THR A 34 32.83 6.37 6.61
C THR A 34 31.68 5.40 6.94
N VAL A 35 32.00 4.19 7.38
CA VAL A 35 30.98 3.23 7.83
C VAL A 35 30.10 3.80 8.93
N SER A 36 30.66 4.57 9.88
CA SER A 36 29.87 5.21 10.94
C SER A 36 28.86 6.21 10.38
N GLU A 37 29.23 6.97 9.34
CA GLU A 37 28.32 7.88 8.66
C GLU A 37 27.23 7.11 7.92
N ASP A 38 27.59 6.03 7.22
CA ASP A 38 26.61 5.18 6.50
C ASP A 38 25.58 4.57 7.44
N LYS A 39 26.01 4.05 8.60
CA LYS A 39 25.11 3.55 9.65
C LYS A 39 24.13 4.63 10.12
N SER A 40 24.65 5.83 10.39
CA SER A 40 23.82 6.98 10.77
C SER A 40 22.85 7.39 9.66
N ASN A 41 23.28 7.31 8.40
CA ASN A 41 22.48 7.67 7.23
C ASN A 41 21.33 6.68 7.00
N ILE A 42 21.58 5.37 7.13
CA ILE A 42 20.55 4.33 7.06
C ILE A 42 19.51 4.58 8.16
N LYS A 43 19.96 4.76 9.40
CA LYS A 43 19.08 5.03 10.54
C LYS A 43 18.21 6.27 10.32
N LYS A 44 18.82 7.37 9.86
CA LYS A 44 18.11 8.61 9.56
C LYS A 44 17.02 8.42 8.49
N ALA A 45 17.29 7.66 7.45
CA ALA A 45 16.29 7.38 6.40
C ALA A 45 15.10 6.60 6.97
N ILE A 46 15.36 5.56 7.78
CA ILE A 46 14.32 4.75 8.41
C ILE A 46 13.51 5.55 9.44
N ASP A 47 14.15 6.38 10.26
CA ASP A 47 13.46 7.31 11.16
C ASP A 47 12.62 8.32 10.35
N GLY A 48 13.10 8.74 9.18
CA GLY A 48 12.35 9.55 8.21
C GLY A 48 11.08 8.87 7.71
N PHE A 49 11.13 7.57 7.44
CA PHE A 49 9.95 6.77 7.10
C PHE A 49 8.92 6.77 8.25
N TYR A 50 9.33 6.47 9.49
CA TYR A 50 8.40 6.50 10.63
C TYR A 50 7.81 7.90 10.87
N ASN A 51 8.59 8.96 10.69
CA ASN A 51 8.09 10.33 10.79
C ASN A 51 7.01 10.63 9.74
N LYS A 52 7.06 10.03 8.55
CA LYS A 52 5.99 10.17 7.56
C LYS A 52 4.73 9.42 7.97
N LEU A 53 4.86 8.26 8.58
CA LEU A 53 3.72 7.53 9.12
C LEU A 53 3.06 8.30 10.27
N ASN A 54 3.84 8.88 11.18
CA ASN A 54 3.31 9.80 12.21
C ASN A 54 2.54 10.97 11.57
N LYS A 55 3.08 11.61 10.52
CA LYS A 55 2.36 12.68 9.82
C LYS A 55 1.07 12.23 9.13
N MET A 56 0.99 10.97 8.72
CA MET A 56 -0.24 10.39 8.17
C MET A 56 -1.26 10.15 9.28
N ASP A 57 -0.79 9.69 10.44
CA ASP A 57 -1.59 9.51 11.63
C ASP A 57 -2.06 10.84 12.25
N ASP A 58 -1.26 11.90 12.20
CA ASP A 58 -1.68 13.27 12.54
C ASP A 58 -2.50 13.94 11.41
N GLY A 59 -2.80 13.19 10.34
CA GLY A 59 -3.39 13.69 9.11
C GLY A 59 -4.89 13.95 9.20
N ALA A 60 -5.42 14.74 8.27
CA ALA A 60 -6.83 15.13 8.29
C ALA A 60 -7.81 13.95 8.10
N LEU A 61 -7.35 12.84 7.49
CA LEU A 61 -8.13 11.61 7.40
C LEU A 61 -8.20 10.90 8.75
N SER A 62 -7.08 10.79 9.46
CA SER A 62 -7.06 10.25 10.82
C SER A 62 -7.99 11.06 11.73
N GLU A 63 -7.83 12.39 11.74
CA GLU A 63 -8.69 13.28 12.50
C GLU A 63 -10.17 13.10 12.15
N PHE A 64 -10.50 12.86 10.87
CA PHE A 64 -11.86 12.55 10.45
C PHE A 64 -12.34 11.21 11.05
N ILE A 65 -11.53 10.15 10.98
CA ILE A 65 -11.88 8.82 11.50
C ILE A 65 -12.08 8.88 13.02
N LEU A 66 -11.11 9.43 13.76
CA LEU A 66 -11.19 9.58 15.20
C LEU A 66 -12.43 10.40 15.59
N TYR A 67 -12.68 11.51 14.88
CA TYR A 67 -13.84 12.36 15.14
C TYR A 67 -15.18 11.69 14.80
N SER A 68 -15.25 10.87 13.76
CA SER A 68 -16.52 10.30 13.27
C SER A 68 -16.85 8.92 13.84
N MET A 69 -15.83 8.13 14.20
CA MET A 69 -15.97 6.72 14.59
C MET A 69 -15.48 6.42 16.01
N PHE A 70 -14.66 7.27 16.63
CA PHE A 70 -14.14 7.05 17.99
C PHE A 70 -14.62 8.11 18.99
N ASN A 71 -15.37 9.11 18.53
CA ASN A 71 -15.87 10.23 19.35
C ASN A 71 -17.10 9.84 20.18
N ASN A 72 -16.93 8.81 21.01
CA ASN A 72 -17.86 8.40 22.05
C ASN A 72 -17.17 8.40 23.41
N THR A 73 -17.94 8.25 24.49
CA THR A 73 -17.44 8.34 25.87
C THR A 73 -16.43 7.25 26.22
N ALA A 74 -16.46 6.12 25.52
CA ALA A 74 -15.56 4.99 25.76
C ALA A 74 -14.29 5.04 24.89
N GLN A 75 -14.22 5.95 23.91
CA GLN A 75 -13.17 6.00 22.88
C GLN A 75 -13.01 4.69 22.10
N GLU A 76 -14.09 3.92 21.96
CA GLU A 76 -14.08 2.68 21.19
C GLU A 76 -14.54 2.93 19.75
N PHE A 77 -14.17 2.05 18.83
CA PHE A 77 -14.70 2.10 17.46
C PHE A 77 -16.23 1.92 17.43
N ASP A 78 -16.94 2.89 16.87
CA ASP A 78 -18.39 2.90 16.61
C ASP A 78 -18.69 3.61 15.28
N ASP A 79 -18.98 2.83 14.23
CA ASP A 79 -19.39 3.34 12.92
C ASP A 79 -20.92 3.43 12.74
N SER A 80 -21.70 3.20 13.81
CA SER A 80 -23.17 3.12 13.74
C SER A 80 -23.81 4.36 13.12
N HIS A 81 -23.29 5.55 13.42
CA HIS A 81 -23.77 6.79 12.83
C HIS A 81 -23.61 6.81 11.31
N LEU A 82 -22.41 6.49 10.81
CA LEU A 82 -22.12 6.50 9.38
C LEU A 82 -22.88 5.40 8.65
N ASN A 83 -23.02 4.22 9.26
CA ASN A 83 -23.84 3.13 8.74
C ASN A 83 -25.32 3.57 8.64
N ASN A 84 -25.88 4.19 9.68
CA ASN A 84 -27.25 4.72 9.64
C ASN A 84 -27.45 5.79 8.56
N VAL A 85 -26.45 6.64 8.31
CA VAL A 85 -26.47 7.64 7.24
C VAL A 85 -26.55 6.95 5.88
N VAL A 86 -25.71 5.94 5.62
CA VAL A 86 -25.67 5.19 4.35
C VAL A 86 -26.92 4.35 4.16
N GLU A 87 -27.33 3.56 5.15
CA GLU A 87 -28.55 2.76 5.11
C GLU A 87 -29.79 3.64 4.93
N GLY A 88 -29.85 4.80 5.59
CA GLY A 88 -30.93 5.76 5.39
C GLY A 88 -31.01 6.29 3.95
N TRP A 89 -29.87 6.44 3.28
CA TRP A 89 -29.82 6.83 1.87
C TRP A 89 -30.32 5.70 0.96
N GLU A 90 -29.86 4.47 1.19
CA GLU A 90 -30.27 3.29 0.43
C GLU A 90 -31.76 2.97 0.61
N ASN A 91 -32.29 3.08 1.83
CA ASN A 91 -33.72 2.90 2.11
C ASN A 91 -34.62 3.89 1.33
N GLN A 92 -34.13 5.11 1.05
CA GLN A 92 -34.90 6.13 0.34
C GLN A 92 -34.73 6.11 -1.18
N PHE A 93 -33.55 5.71 -1.67
CA PHE A 93 -33.23 5.76 -3.10
C PHE A 93 -32.92 4.40 -3.72
N GLY A 94 -33.06 3.32 -2.96
CA GLY A 94 -32.69 1.94 -3.28
C GLY A 94 -31.21 1.65 -3.03
N ASP A 95 -30.84 0.38 -3.13
CA ASP A 95 -29.47 -0.12 -2.90
C ASP A 95 -28.44 0.52 -3.82
N ALA A 96 -27.22 0.76 -3.31
CA ALA A 96 -26.07 1.22 -4.10
C ALA A 96 -25.56 0.11 -5.04
N LEU A 97 -25.65 -1.14 -4.59
CA LEU A 97 -25.13 -2.34 -5.25
C LEU A 97 -26.28 -3.28 -5.58
N ILE A 98 -26.41 -3.65 -6.85
CA ILE A 98 -27.36 -4.68 -7.33
C ILE A 98 -26.56 -5.66 -8.19
N ASP A 99 -26.68 -6.96 -7.91
CA ASP A 99 -25.95 -8.02 -8.62
C ASP A 99 -24.44 -7.76 -8.73
N ASN A 100 -23.83 -7.36 -7.61
CA ASN A 100 -22.41 -6.96 -7.52
C ASN A 100 -22.00 -5.78 -8.40
N LYS A 101 -22.96 -4.98 -8.89
CA LYS A 101 -22.72 -3.80 -9.71
C LYS A 101 -23.12 -2.51 -8.99
N LEU A 102 -22.20 -1.56 -8.91
CA LEU A 102 -22.51 -0.20 -8.45
C LEU A 102 -23.47 0.49 -9.41
N GLN A 103 -24.62 0.91 -8.90
CA GLN A 103 -25.68 1.56 -9.65
C GLN A 103 -25.39 3.03 -9.96
N PHE A 104 -24.13 3.40 -10.25
CA PHE A 104 -23.64 4.78 -10.35
C PHE A 104 -24.53 5.68 -11.23
N ALA A 105 -24.82 5.24 -12.46
CA ALA A 105 -25.63 6.01 -13.41
C ALA A 105 -27.06 6.28 -12.90
N ASN A 106 -27.66 5.33 -12.17
CA ASN A 106 -29.00 5.45 -11.60
C ASN A 106 -29.00 6.31 -10.32
N LYS A 107 -27.84 6.44 -9.67
CA LYS A 107 -27.67 7.18 -8.42
C LYS A 107 -27.13 8.59 -8.62
N LEU A 108 -26.86 9.04 -9.84
CA LEU A 108 -26.46 10.41 -10.15
C LEU A 108 -27.37 11.43 -9.44
N GLY A 109 -26.76 12.37 -8.73
CA GLY A 109 -27.46 13.31 -7.87
C GLY A 109 -26.59 13.84 -6.73
N THR A 110 -27.00 14.98 -6.20
CA THR A 110 -26.48 15.50 -4.92
C THR A 110 -27.53 15.26 -3.85
N TYR A 111 -27.17 14.49 -2.85
CA TYR A 111 -28.00 14.08 -1.73
C TYR A 111 -27.52 14.83 -0.49
N THR A 112 -28.44 15.47 0.21
CA THR A 112 -28.14 16.19 1.46
C THR A 112 -28.99 15.60 2.58
N TYR A 113 -28.32 15.12 3.62
CA TYR A 113 -28.95 14.57 4.81
C TYR A 113 -29.56 15.70 5.63
N ASN A 114 -30.79 15.51 6.06
CA ASN A 114 -31.50 16.37 6.97
C ASN A 114 -31.59 15.69 8.34
N ASN A 115 -30.75 16.16 9.27
CA ASN A 115 -30.68 15.58 10.62
C ASN A 115 -31.95 15.83 11.46
N SER A 116 -32.77 16.83 11.11
CA SER A 116 -34.01 17.14 11.88
C SER A 116 -35.08 16.06 11.78
N ASN A 117 -35.09 15.30 10.68
CA ASN A 117 -36.10 14.29 10.40
C ASN A 117 -35.52 12.97 9.89
N GLY A 118 -34.18 12.85 9.82
CA GLY A 118 -33.49 11.65 9.39
C GLY A 118 -33.70 11.30 7.92
N THR A 119 -33.97 12.28 7.06
CA THR A 119 -34.26 12.05 5.63
C THR A 119 -33.24 12.71 4.72
N TRP A 120 -33.18 12.26 3.47
CA TRP A 120 -32.34 12.84 2.44
C TRP A 120 -33.17 13.64 1.44
N THR A 121 -32.61 14.75 0.98
CA THR A 121 -33.13 15.48 -0.18
C THR A 121 -32.19 15.30 -1.36
N LYS A 122 -32.74 15.07 -2.56
CA LYS A 122 -31.98 14.93 -3.81
C LYS A 122 -32.12 16.17 -4.69
N THR A 123 -31.00 16.67 -5.20
CA THR A 123 -30.95 17.62 -6.33
C THR A 123 -30.23 16.98 -7.52
N ALA A 124 -30.57 17.43 -8.72
CA ALA A 124 -30.01 16.87 -9.95
C ALA A 124 -28.50 17.16 -10.06
N ASN A 125 -27.74 16.12 -10.35
CA ASN A 125 -26.32 16.19 -10.70
C ASN A 125 -26.07 15.10 -11.73
N ALA A 126 -25.66 15.46 -12.95
CA ALA A 126 -25.54 14.51 -14.05
C ALA A 126 -24.17 13.83 -14.14
N SER A 127 -23.21 14.19 -13.28
CA SER A 127 -21.81 13.74 -13.40
C SER A 127 -21.26 13.05 -12.16
N ALA A 128 -21.95 13.15 -11.01
CA ALA A 128 -21.49 12.58 -9.75
C ALA A 128 -22.64 12.12 -8.85
N VAL A 129 -22.29 11.21 -7.95
CA VAL A 129 -23.05 10.89 -6.74
C VAL A 129 -22.38 11.64 -5.60
N VAL A 130 -23.08 12.61 -5.01
CA VAL A 130 -22.56 13.43 -3.91
C VAL A 130 -23.43 13.20 -2.68
N LEU A 131 -22.86 12.70 -1.59
CA LEU A 131 -23.52 12.54 -0.30
C LEU A 131 -23.01 13.62 0.65
N LYS A 132 -23.90 14.48 1.13
CA LYS A 132 -23.61 15.50 2.15
C LYS A 132 -24.26 15.11 3.47
N PHE A 133 -23.46 14.91 4.50
CA PHE A 133 -23.92 14.40 5.80
C PHE A 133 -23.15 15.02 6.97
N PRO A 134 -23.71 15.01 8.20
CA PRO A 134 -22.95 15.32 9.40
C PRO A 134 -21.97 14.17 9.70
N SER A 135 -20.69 14.47 9.97
CA SER A 135 -19.68 13.45 10.31
C SER A 135 -19.96 12.73 11.64
N VAL A 136 -20.76 13.33 12.54
CA VAL A 136 -21.10 12.77 13.86
C VAL A 136 -22.60 12.83 14.13
N ALA A 137 -23.04 11.93 15.03
CA ALA A 137 -24.42 11.89 15.49
C ALA A 137 -24.84 13.21 16.17
N ASN A 138 -26.13 13.52 16.10
CA ASN A 138 -26.75 14.68 16.76
C ASN A 138 -26.21 16.07 16.35
N SER A 139 -25.33 16.15 15.34
CA SER A 139 -24.89 17.43 14.77
C SER A 139 -25.91 17.98 13.79
N SER A 140 -26.30 19.25 13.95
CA SER A 140 -27.11 19.96 12.95
C SER A 140 -26.28 20.44 11.75
N VAL A 141 -24.96 20.33 11.81
CA VAL A 141 -24.04 20.81 10.79
C VAL A 141 -23.72 19.69 9.81
N VAL A 142 -24.09 19.89 8.55
CA VAL A 142 -23.65 19.05 7.42
C VAL A 142 -22.24 19.48 7.03
N ASP A 143 -21.24 18.86 7.64
CA ASP A 143 -19.84 19.21 7.47
C ASP A 143 -19.09 18.28 6.51
N SER A 144 -19.67 17.15 6.13
CA SER A 144 -19.01 16.13 5.32
C SER A 144 -19.62 16.01 3.93
N GLU A 145 -18.76 15.80 2.93
CA GLU A 145 -19.15 15.62 1.53
C GLU A 145 -18.34 14.46 0.93
N LEU A 146 -19.00 13.34 0.65
CA LEU A 146 -18.44 12.23 -0.12
C LEU A 146 -18.92 12.33 -1.57
N THR A 147 -17.98 12.44 -2.50
CA THR A 147 -18.26 12.52 -3.93
C THR A 147 -17.67 11.33 -4.64
N ILE A 148 -18.48 10.62 -5.43
CA ILE A 148 -18.05 9.62 -6.40
C ILE A 148 -18.31 10.18 -7.80
N SER A 149 -17.31 10.19 -8.66
CA SER A 149 -17.42 10.65 -10.05
C SER A 149 -16.64 9.75 -11.00
N SER A 150 -16.88 9.92 -12.31
CA SER A 150 -16.11 9.24 -13.36
C SER A 150 -16.08 7.71 -13.24
N TYR A 151 -17.10 7.11 -12.62
CA TYR A 151 -17.15 5.67 -12.43
C TYR A 151 -17.52 4.96 -13.74
N THR A 152 -16.70 4.01 -14.15
CA THR A 152 -17.02 3.05 -15.22
C THR A 152 -16.59 1.67 -14.78
N ASP A 153 -17.27 0.64 -15.29
CA ASP A 153 -16.97 -0.75 -14.97
C ASP A 153 -16.98 -1.64 -16.21
N VAL A 154 -16.49 -2.86 -16.02
CA VAL A 154 -16.58 -3.94 -16.99
C VAL A 154 -17.08 -5.20 -16.30
N GLN A 155 -17.95 -5.92 -16.99
CA GLN A 155 -18.39 -7.24 -16.57
C GLN A 155 -17.25 -8.24 -16.81
N THR A 156 -16.96 -9.05 -15.81
CA THR A 156 -16.06 -10.19 -15.93
C THR A 156 -16.61 -11.41 -15.19
N SER A 157 -15.89 -12.53 -15.26
CA SER A 157 -16.23 -13.77 -14.57
C SER A 157 -15.11 -14.23 -13.65
N TYR A 158 -15.48 -14.67 -12.46
CA TYR A 158 -14.59 -15.34 -11.51
C TYR A 158 -15.32 -16.55 -10.94
N ASN A 159 -14.74 -17.75 -11.02
CA ASN A 159 -15.38 -19.00 -10.59
C ASN A 159 -16.82 -19.19 -11.12
N SER A 160 -17.05 -18.83 -12.38
CA SER A 160 -18.37 -18.86 -13.04
C SER A 160 -19.42 -17.88 -12.48
N GLU A 161 -19.06 -17.01 -11.54
CA GLU A 161 -19.89 -15.91 -11.08
C GLU A 161 -19.61 -14.65 -11.91
N THR A 162 -20.66 -13.89 -12.22
CA THR A 162 -20.52 -12.57 -12.84
C THR A 162 -20.13 -11.56 -11.79
N VAL A 163 -19.06 -10.80 -12.05
CA VAL A 163 -18.60 -9.70 -11.21
C VAL A 163 -18.34 -8.46 -12.05
N TRP A 164 -18.57 -7.28 -11.47
CA TRP A 164 -18.33 -6.00 -12.15
C TRP A 164 -17.13 -5.31 -11.53
N LEU A 165 -16.06 -5.17 -12.30
CA LEU A 165 -14.83 -4.57 -11.83
C LEU A 165 -14.71 -3.12 -12.34
N PRO A 166 -14.34 -2.17 -11.48
CA PRO A 166 -14.20 -0.79 -11.87
C PRO A 166 -13.02 -0.62 -12.84
N LYS A 167 -13.23 0.16 -13.89
CA LYS A 167 -12.17 0.62 -14.79
C LYS A 167 -11.64 1.99 -14.43
N THR A 168 -12.55 2.85 -13.97
CA THR A 168 -12.23 4.21 -13.52
C THR A 168 -13.15 4.56 -12.37
N PHE A 169 -12.67 5.40 -11.46
CA PHE A 169 -13.50 6.16 -10.54
C PHE A 169 -12.67 7.29 -9.94
N ASN A 170 -13.35 8.27 -9.37
CA ASN A 170 -12.75 9.26 -8.49
C ASN A 170 -13.65 9.40 -7.26
N VAL A 171 -13.08 9.17 -6.09
CA VAL A 171 -13.73 9.33 -4.79
C VAL A 171 -13.04 10.50 -4.08
N VAL A 172 -13.82 11.43 -3.54
CA VAL A 172 -13.31 12.55 -2.75
C VAL A 172 -14.16 12.69 -1.50
N LEU A 173 -13.52 12.68 -0.34
CA LEU A 173 -14.13 12.98 0.95
C LEU A 173 -13.62 14.33 1.44
N LYS A 174 -14.55 15.23 1.74
CA LYS A 174 -14.27 16.51 2.37
C LYS A 174 -14.91 16.60 3.74
N ARG A 175 -14.26 17.34 4.65
CA ARG A 175 -14.82 17.82 5.91
C ARG A 175 -14.61 19.32 6.04
N SER A 176 -15.66 20.05 6.36
CA SER A 176 -15.69 21.52 6.44
C SER A 176 -15.10 22.20 5.18
N GLY A 177 -15.36 21.61 4.01
CA GLY A 177 -14.87 22.10 2.71
C GLY A 177 -13.44 21.67 2.33
N ASN A 178 -12.65 21.11 3.25
CA ASN A 178 -11.29 20.65 3.00
C ASN A 178 -11.28 19.17 2.58
N THR A 179 -10.52 18.82 1.55
CA THR A 179 -10.30 17.41 1.18
C THR A 179 -9.47 16.73 2.26
N VAL A 180 -10.06 15.72 2.90
CA VAL A 180 -9.36 14.87 3.89
C VAL A 180 -8.85 13.59 3.24
N PHE A 181 -9.58 13.11 2.23
CA PHE A 181 -9.20 11.92 1.46
C PHE A 181 -9.66 12.03 0.00
N SER A 182 -8.88 11.48 -0.91
CA SER A 182 -9.37 11.14 -2.25
C SER A 182 -8.69 9.90 -2.80
N MET A 183 -9.40 9.16 -3.65
CA MET A 183 -8.87 8.03 -4.37
C MET A 183 -9.30 8.09 -5.83
N GLY A 184 -8.35 8.05 -6.74
CA GLY A 184 -8.58 7.95 -8.18
C GLY A 184 -8.11 6.61 -8.70
N LEU A 185 -8.97 5.92 -9.46
CA LEU A 185 -8.61 4.76 -10.28
C LEU A 185 -8.65 5.16 -11.75
N SER A 186 -7.58 4.84 -12.48
CA SER A 186 -7.47 5.11 -13.91
C SER A 186 -6.62 4.06 -14.62
N ASN A 187 -6.63 4.10 -15.95
CA ASN A 187 -5.80 3.24 -16.81
C ASN A 187 -5.97 1.73 -16.53
N VAL A 188 -7.17 1.30 -16.17
CA VAL A 188 -7.44 -0.12 -15.94
C VAL A 188 -7.85 -0.81 -17.23
N THR A 189 -7.09 -1.83 -17.58
CA THR A 189 -7.40 -2.72 -18.70
C THR A 189 -7.41 -4.15 -18.17
N PHE A 190 -8.49 -4.89 -18.39
CA PHE A 190 -8.59 -6.30 -18.01
C PHE A 190 -8.33 -7.20 -19.22
N ASP A 191 -7.70 -8.34 -18.95
CA ASP A 191 -7.61 -9.43 -19.91
C ASP A 191 -8.58 -10.54 -19.54
N ASN A 192 -9.72 -10.55 -20.24
CA ASN A 192 -10.77 -11.55 -20.03
C ASN A 192 -10.51 -12.86 -20.79
N SER A 193 -9.36 -13.01 -21.47
CA SER A 193 -8.98 -14.24 -22.18
C SER A 193 -8.25 -15.26 -21.30
N THR A 194 -7.93 -14.90 -20.07
CA THR A 194 -7.19 -15.75 -19.13
C THR A 194 -8.12 -16.38 -18.10
N ASN A 195 -7.67 -17.43 -17.41
CA ASN A 195 -8.47 -18.15 -16.41
C ASN A 195 -8.71 -17.35 -15.11
N PHE A 196 -8.15 -16.15 -15.00
CA PHE A 196 -8.36 -15.21 -13.92
C PHE A 196 -8.27 -13.78 -14.46
N SER A 197 -9.28 -12.94 -14.21
CA SER A 197 -9.35 -11.56 -14.72
C SER A 197 -8.40 -10.62 -13.98
N MET A 198 -7.10 -10.77 -14.23
CA MET A 198 -6.08 -9.87 -13.72
C MET A 198 -6.02 -8.61 -14.59
N PRO A 199 -5.88 -7.41 -14.01
CA PRO A 199 -5.62 -6.21 -14.79
C PRO A 199 -4.25 -6.31 -15.48
N ILE A 200 -4.20 -5.89 -16.74
CA ILE A 200 -2.96 -5.63 -17.50
C ILE A 200 -2.27 -4.39 -16.96
N SER A 201 -3.05 -3.37 -16.60
CA SER A 201 -2.57 -2.12 -16.03
C SER A 201 -3.59 -1.61 -15.02
N ALA A 202 -3.12 -0.88 -14.02
CA ALA A 202 -3.97 -0.09 -13.14
C ALA A 202 -3.15 1.03 -12.52
N ASN A 203 -3.72 2.23 -12.47
CA ASN A 203 -3.12 3.37 -11.79
C ASN A 203 -4.09 3.82 -10.67
N ILE A 204 -3.61 3.80 -9.43
CA ILE A 204 -4.36 4.25 -8.26
C ILE A 204 -3.60 5.41 -7.65
N GLN A 205 -4.27 6.53 -7.44
CA GLN A 205 -3.75 7.65 -6.66
C GLN A 205 -4.60 7.80 -5.42
N ILE A 206 -3.97 7.83 -4.25
CA ILE A 206 -4.61 8.03 -2.96
C ILE A 206 -4.01 9.29 -2.35
N PHE A 207 -4.87 10.21 -1.94
CA PHE A 207 -4.50 11.34 -1.11
C PHE A 207 -5.18 11.17 0.24
N ALA A 208 -4.39 11.23 1.31
CA ALA A 208 -4.86 11.30 2.68
C ALA A 208 -3.99 12.36 3.35
N ALA A 209 -4.52 13.57 3.52
CA ALA A 209 -3.69 14.74 3.82
C ALA A 209 -2.78 14.49 5.04
N PRO A 210 -1.46 14.78 4.95
CA PRO A 210 -0.76 15.45 3.84
C PRO A 210 -0.12 14.48 2.82
N LEU A 211 -0.35 13.18 2.93
CA LEU A 211 0.29 12.15 2.12
C LEU A 211 -0.43 11.93 0.78
N THR A 212 0.33 11.91 -0.31
CA THR A 212 -0.10 11.39 -1.61
C THR A 212 0.64 10.10 -1.90
N GLN A 213 -0.09 9.07 -2.30
CA GLN A 213 0.41 7.75 -2.66
C GLN A 213 -0.02 7.43 -4.09
N ASN A 214 0.89 6.88 -4.88
CA ASN A 214 0.59 6.39 -6.21
C ASN A 214 0.95 4.91 -6.29
N ILE A 215 0.06 4.11 -6.87
CA ILE A 215 0.25 2.70 -7.15
C ILE A 215 0.08 2.51 -8.65
N VAL A 216 1.06 1.91 -9.29
CA VAL A 216 1.02 1.53 -10.69
C VAL A 216 1.28 0.04 -10.80
N TRP A 217 0.28 -0.67 -11.32
CA TRP A 217 0.38 -2.06 -11.70
C TRP A 217 0.57 -2.18 -13.20
N THR A 218 1.46 -3.05 -13.64
CA THR A 218 1.66 -3.36 -15.07
C THR A 218 2.01 -4.82 -15.24
N ARG A 219 1.37 -5.47 -16.21
CA ARG A 219 1.69 -6.80 -16.70
C ARG A 219 2.24 -6.65 -18.12
N SER A 220 3.56 -6.70 -18.25
CA SER A 220 4.27 -6.47 -19.52
C SER A 220 4.22 -7.67 -20.46
N SER A 221 4.05 -8.88 -19.91
CA SER A 221 3.83 -10.12 -20.65
C SER A 221 2.90 -11.04 -19.85
N SER A 222 2.52 -12.21 -20.37
CA SER A 222 1.73 -13.19 -19.60
C SER A 222 2.45 -13.78 -18.37
N LYS A 223 3.72 -13.42 -18.14
CA LYS A 223 4.52 -13.90 -17.01
C LYS A 223 5.26 -12.80 -16.26
N ASP A 224 5.36 -11.60 -16.83
CA ASP A 224 6.14 -10.50 -16.27
C ASP A 224 5.25 -9.40 -15.73
N PHE A 225 5.46 -9.08 -14.45
CA PHE A 225 4.65 -8.16 -13.68
C PHE A 225 5.54 -7.12 -13.03
N GLN A 226 5.03 -5.90 -12.94
CA GLN A 226 5.64 -4.80 -12.23
C GLN A 226 4.59 -4.13 -11.35
N PHE A 227 4.95 -4.00 -10.07
CA PHE A 227 4.28 -3.15 -9.11
C PHE A 227 5.19 -1.97 -8.81
N LYS A 228 4.64 -0.76 -8.89
CA LYS A 228 5.30 0.45 -8.43
C LYS A 228 4.40 1.10 -7.39
N TYR A 229 5.01 1.53 -6.31
CA TYR A 229 4.41 2.35 -5.30
C TYR A 229 5.33 3.52 -5.03
N ASP A 230 4.78 4.72 -4.96
CA ASP A 230 5.50 5.87 -4.44
C ASP A 230 4.60 6.65 -3.48
N ASN A 231 5.21 7.27 -2.48
CA ASN A 231 4.52 8.20 -1.62
C ASN A 231 5.33 9.47 -1.42
N SER A 232 4.61 10.55 -1.17
CA SER A 232 5.19 11.86 -0.92
C SER A 232 4.32 12.66 0.04
N VAL A 233 4.98 13.46 0.87
CA VAL A 233 4.36 14.54 1.63
C VAL A 233 4.94 15.87 1.15
N PRO A 234 4.20 17.00 1.21
CA PRO A 234 4.74 18.32 0.93
C PRO A 234 6.05 18.54 1.70
N GLN A 235 7.12 18.89 0.96
CA GLN A 235 8.46 19.17 1.51
C GLN A 235 9.12 18.01 2.28
N GLY A 236 8.69 16.75 2.05
CA GLY A 236 9.31 15.55 2.67
C GLY A 236 10.02 14.63 1.68
N SER A 237 10.64 13.57 2.21
CA SER A 237 11.28 12.52 1.43
C SER A 237 10.26 11.67 0.68
N ILE A 238 10.59 11.27 -0.54
CA ILE A 238 9.82 10.31 -1.32
C ILE A 238 10.15 8.89 -0.82
N SER A 239 9.13 8.07 -0.57
CA SER A 239 9.32 6.61 -0.55
C SER A 239 8.99 6.07 -1.94
N GLU A 240 9.75 5.09 -2.40
CA GLU A 240 9.45 4.37 -3.64
C GLU A 240 9.69 2.87 -3.43
N ILE A 241 8.77 2.05 -3.93
CA ILE A 241 8.92 0.60 -4.04
C ILE A 241 8.66 0.24 -5.49
N ILE A 242 9.60 -0.46 -6.11
CA ILE A 242 9.42 -1.09 -7.42
C ILE A 242 9.66 -2.57 -7.24
N ALA A 243 8.66 -3.40 -7.47
CA ALA A 243 8.77 -4.85 -7.47
C ALA A 243 8.51 -5.38 -8.88
N ASN A 244 9.38 -6.25 -9.36
CA ASN A 244 9.20 -6.99 -10.60
C ASN A 244 9.14 -8.48 -10.28
N VAL A 245 8.16 -9.16 -10.85
CA VAL A 245 7.93 -10.58 -10.65
C VAL A 245 7.82 -11.25 -12.01
N THR A 246 8.58 -12.31 -12.21
CA THR A 246 8.45 -13.19 -13.37
C THR A 246 7.97 -14.56 -12.90
N LEU A 247 6.85 -15.02 -13.45
CA LEU A 247 6.30 -16.36 -13.22
C LEU A 247 6.90 -17.38 -14.20
N LYS A 248 6.82 -18.66 -13.85
CA LYS A 248 7.17 -19.77 -14.76
C LYS A 248 6.08 -20.02 -15.80
N HIS A 249 4.82 -19.79 -15.45
CA HIS A 249 3.66 -19.99 -16.31
C HIS A 249 2.65 -18.83 -16.22
N ALA A 250 1.69 -18.82 -17.14
CA ALA A 250 0.59 -17.84 -17.19
C ALA A 250 -0.73 -18.40 -16.62
N ASP A 251 -0.67 -19.57 -15.99
CA ASP A 251 -1.82 -20.18 -15.31
C ASP A 251 -2.04 -19.52 -13.93
N TYR A 252 -2.72 -18.38 -13.91
CA TYR A 252 -2.86 -17.55 -12.72
C TYR A 252 -3.77 -18.17 -11.66
N ALA A 253 -4.77 -18.96 -12.07
CA ALA A 253 -5.66 -19.63 -11.14
C ALA A 253 -4.95 -20.72 -10.30
N ASN A 254 -3.78 -21.19 -10.74
CA ASN A 254 -3.04 -22.27 -10.10
C ASN A 254 -1.71 -21.82 -9.45
N ILE A 255 -1.49 -20.50 -9.27
CA ILE A 255 -0.37 -20.00 -8.46
C ILE A 255 -0.65 -20.36 -7.01
N SER A 256 0.15 -21.27 -6.44
CA SER A 256 -0.11 -21.86 -5.13
C SER A 256 1.13 -21.90 -4.24
N SER A 257 2.33 -21.73 -4.80
CA SER A 257 3.57 -21.82 -4.02
C SER A 257 4.71 -21.01 -4.62
N LYS A 258 5.85 -20.98 -3.91
CA LYS A 258 7.10 -20.40 -4.40
C LYS A 258 7.62 -21.06 -5.69
N ASP A 259 7.21 -22.29 -6.00
CA ASP A 259 7.69 -23.01 -7.19
C ASP A 259 7.17 -22.41 -8.51
N ASP A 260 6.09 -21.63 -8.46
CA ASP A 260 5.46 -21.00 -9.63
C ASP A 260 6.22 -19.73 -10.09
N PHE A 261 7.18 -19.28 -9.27
CA PHE A 261 7.94 -18.05 -9.48
C PHE A 261 9.32 -18.35 -10.07
N LYS A 262 9.73 -17.54 -11.05
CA LYS A 262 11.04 -17.61 -11.67
C LYS A 262 12.02 -16.67 -11.00
N THR A 263 11.70 -15.38 -11.02
CA THR A 263 12.54 -14.33 -10.45
C THR A 263 11.70 -13.28 -9.77
N ILE A 264 12.23 -12.71 -8.71
CA ILE A 264 11.70 -11.52 -8.05
C ILE A 264 12.82 -10.50 -7.98
N SER A 265 12.56 -9.25 -8.36
CA SER A 265 13.49 -8.15 -8.12
C SER A 265 12.75 -6.96 -7.53
N GLY A 266 13.47 -6.16 -6.76
CA GLY A 266 12.92 -5.10 -5.95
C GLY A 266 13.84 -3.89 -5.90
N THR A 267 13.27 -2.71 -5.79
CA THR A 267 13.96 -1.52 -5.33
C THR A 267 13.10 -0.87 -4.27
N VAL A 268 13.68 -0.57 -3.11
CA VAL A 268 13.07 0.24 -2.06
C VAL A 268 13.90 1.49 -1.92
N ARG A 269 13.27 2.65 -1.90
CA ARG A 269 13.92 3.94 -1.68
C ARG A 269 13.18 4.68 -0.57
N GLU A 270 13.95 5.29 0.31
CA GLU A 270 13.47 6.26 1.29
C GLU A 270 14.41 7.45 1.31
N GLY A 271 13.99 8.56 0.70
CA GLY A 271 14.86 9.71 0.47
C GLY A 271 16.09 9.31 -0.35
N ASP A 272 17.27 9.47 0.24
CA ASP A 272 18.56 9.16 -0.41
C ASP A 272 19.01 7.71 -0.20
N LEU A 273 18.39 6.97 0.72
CA LEU A 273 18.64 5.55 0.91
C LEU A 273 17.92 4.76 -0.18
N LYS A 274 18.62 3.81 -0.80
CA LYS A 274 18.07 2.91 -1.80
C LYS A 274 18.62 1.51 -1.60
N ILE A 275 17.74 0.52 -1.59
CA ILE A 275 18.08 -0.90 -1.56
C ILE A 275 17.59 -1.53 -2.84
N VAL A 276 18.47 -2.23 -3.56
CA VAL A 276 18.14 -2.95 -4.79
C VAL A 276 18.33 -4.43 -4.52
N ALA A 277 17.29 -5.24 -4.72
CA ALA A 277 17.28 -6.67 -4.44
C ALA A 277 16.87 -7.49 -5.67
N THR A 278 17.37 -8.71 -5.82
CA THR A 278 17.00 -9.68 -6.86
C THR A 278 17.16 -11.10 -6.31
N MET A 279 16.26 -12.00 -6.66
CA MET A 279 16.26 -13.39 -6.25
C MET A 279 15.89 -14.29 -7.43
N ASN A 280 16.70 -15.34 -7.63
CA ASN A 280 16.42 -16.46 -8.51
C ASN A 280 15.57 -17.49 -7.74
N VAL A 281 14.27 -17.25 -7.72
CA VAL A 281 13.31 -18.12 -7.01
C VAL A 281 13.28 -19.51 -7.64
N GLU A 282 13.44 -19.62 -8.96
CA GLU A 282 13.45 -20.91 -9.65
C GLU A 282 14.54 -21.87 -9.13
N ALA A 283 15.71 -21.34 -8.78
CA ALA A 283 16.80 -22.13 -8.23
C ALA A 283 16.63 -22.45 -6.74
N LEU A 284 15.98 -21.56 -5.97
CA LEU A 284 15.82 -21.72 -4.52
C LEU A 284 14.56 -22.50 -4.12
N ALA A 285 13.48 -22.36 -4.88
CA ALA A 285 12.18 -22.92 -4.53
C ALA A 285 12.20 -24.45 -4.31
N PRO A 286 12.91 -25.26 -5.14
CA PRO A 286 13.00 -26.71 -4.94
C PRO A 286 13.81 -27.15 -3.72
N ILE A 287 14.54 -26.23 -3.06
CA ILE A 287 15.37 -26.53 -1.91
C ILE A 287 14.54 -26.30 -0.65
N ALA A 288 14.31 -27.37 0.12
CA ALA A 288 13.53 -27.30 1.36
C ALA A 288 14.22 -26.42 2.41
N ASP A 289 15.49 -26.73 2.70
CA ASP A 289 16.33 -26.02 3.68
C ASP A 289 17.63 -25.56 3.00
N PRO A 290 17.59 -24.44 2.26
CA PRO A 290 18.78 -23.95 1.57
C PRO A 290 19.83 -23.45 2.56
N THR A 291 21.07 -23.86 2.36
CA THR A 291 22.23 -23.35 3.10
C THR A 291 22.42 -21.86 2.87
N ASP A 292 23.08 -21.16 3.80
CA ASP A 292 23.46 -19.75 3.65
C ASP A 292 24.10 -19.48 2.27
N ALA A 293 25.01 -20.34 1.84
CA ALA A 293 25.67 -20.22 0.54
C ALA A 293 24.70 -20.37 -0.65
N GLN A 294 23.75 -21.30 -0.60
CA GLN A 294 22.75 -21.47 -1.66
C GLN A 294 21.84 -20.24 -1.76
N ILE A 295 21.39 -19.72 -0.63
CA ILE A 295 20.59 -18.50 -0.55
C ILE A 295 21.34 -17.32 -1.18
N ASN A 296 22.57 -17.12 -0.74
CA ASN A 296 23.44 -16.02 -1.11
C ASN A 296 23.96 -16.08 -2.56
N ASN A 297 24.09 -17.27 -3.14
CA ASN A 297 24.49 -17.44 -4.54
C ASN A 297 23.34 -17.23 -5.53
N ASN A 298 22.09 -17.34 -5.08
CA ASN A 298 20.91 -17.21 -5.93
C ASN A 298 20.20 -15.88 -5.75
N SER A 299 20.79 -14.95 -5.01
CA SER A 299 20.12 -13.72 -4.65
C SER A 299 21.13 -12.58 -4.40
N LYS A 300 20.72 -11.35 -4.70
CA LYS A 300 21.55 -10.15 -4.69
C LYS A 300 20.81 -8.99 -4.04
N ALA A 301 21.28 -8.41 -2.94
CA ALA A 301 20.80 -7.15 -2.37
C ALA A 301 21.94 -6.14 -2.06
N GLU A 302 21.80 -4.92 -2.57
CA GLU A 302 22.79 -3.85 -2.47
C GLU A 302 22.17 -2.61 -1.83
N VAL A 303 22.90 -2.01 -0.89
CA VAL A 303 22.49 -0.79 -0.17
C VAL A 303 23.25 0.40 -0.74
N PHE A 304 22.52 1.47 -1.05
CA PHE A 304 23.06 2.71 -1.59
C PHE A 304 22.58 3.91 -0.76
N TYR A 305 23.42 4.91 -0.64
CA TYR A 305 23.06 6.22 -0.11
C TYR A 305 23.59 7.32 -1.04
N LEU A 306 22.75 8.29 -1.41
CA LEU A 306 23.08 9.32 -2.41
C LEU A 306 23.63 8.74 -3.74
N GLY A 307 23.18 7.53 -4.09
CA GLY A 307 23.62 6.81 -5.29
C GLY A 307 24.97 6.08 -5.16
N GLN A 308 25.74 6.30 -4.08
CA GLN A 308 26.95 5.55 -3.76
C GLN A 308 26.56 4.22 -3.10
N LYS A 309 27.18 3.11 -3.51
CA LYS A 309 27.01 1.82 -2.82
C LYS A 309 27.72 1.87 -1.48
N ILE A 310 27.00 1.60 -0.39
CA ILE A 310 27.51 1.64 0.99
C ILE A 310 27.62 0.24 1.61
N GLY A 311 26.97 -0.77 1.03
CA GLY A 311 27.14 -2.15 1.47
C GLY A 311 26.37 -3.18 0.66
N ASP A 312 26.64 -4.44 0.96
CA ASP A 312 25.91 -5.62 0.46
C ASP A 312 25.15 -6.26 1.62
N VAL A 313 23.91 -6.68 1.42
CA VAL A 313 23.14 -7.38 2.46
C VAL A 313 23.37 -8.86 2.32
N VAL A 314 23.85 -9.57 3.35
CA VAL A 314 24.12 -11.01 3.32
C VAL A 314 23.21 -11.80 4.25
N TYR A 315 22.85 -13.03 3.88
CA TYR A 315 22.12 -13.95 4.78
C TYR A 315 23.09 -14.82 5.57
N LYS A 316 22.83 -14.99 6.86
CA LYS A 316 23.57 -15.90 7.73
C LYS A 316 22.65 -16.59 8.71
N THR A 317 22.88 -17.88 8.95
CA THR A 317 22.22 -18.59 10.04
C THR A 317 22.99 -18.35 11.34
N VAL A 318 22.36 -17.68 12.31
CA VAL A 318 22.91 -17.40 13.64
C VAL A 318 22.00 -18.06 14.68
N ASN A 319 22.56 -18.93 15.52
CA ASN A 319 21.79 -19.67 16.54
C ASN A 319 20.55 -20.41 15.99
N GLY A 320 20.61 -20.90 14.75
CA GLY A 320 19.51 -21.60 14.10
C GLY A 320 18.42 -20.69 13.50
N SER A 321 18.60 -19.35 13.57
CA SER A 321 17.73 -18.37 12.93
C SER A 321 18.42 -17.74 11.73
N GLY A 322 17.67 -17.54 10.64
CA GLY A 322 18.14 -16.80 9.49
C GLY A 322 18.14 -15.30 9.78
N GLU A 323 19.30 -14.66 9.67
CA GLU A 323 19.50 -13.24 9.90
C GLU A 323 20.13 -12.56 8.68
N PHE A 324 19.91 -11.26 8.55
CA PHE A 324 20.49 -10.44 7.48
C PHE A 324 21.52 -9.47 8.03
N PHE A 325 22.65 -9.34 7.34
CA PHE A 325 23.72 -8.45 7.74
C PHE A 325 24.09 -7.51 6.61
N ILE A 326 24.34 -6.24 6.90
CA ILE A 326 24.98 -5.33 5.96
C ILE A 326 26.50 -5.51 6.10
N VAL A 327 27.16 -5.82 4.99
CA VAL A 327 28.63 -5.86 4.86
C VAL A 327 29.08 -4.57 4.20
N TYR A 328 29.82 -3.75 4.93
CA TYR A 328 30.30 -2.45 4.46
C TYR A 328 31.61 -2.57 3.66
N PHE A 329 32.02 -1.48 3.04
CA PHE A 329 33.23 -1.44 2.19
C PHE A 329 34.53 -1.78 2.95
N ASP A 330 34.59 -1.57 4.27
CA ASP A 330 35.73 -1.92 5.13
C ASP A 330 35.72 -3.39 5.59
N GLY A 331 34.72 -4.18 5.16
CA GLY A 331 34.51 -5.57 5.54
C GLY A 331 33.84 -5.75 6.90
N SER A 332 33.54 -4.67 7.63
CA SER A 332 32.73 -4.75 8.84
C SER A 332 31.31 -5.19 8.53
N MET A 333 30.66 -5.76 9.54
CA MET A 333 29.32 -6.33 9.42
C MET A 333 28.41 -5.81 10.52
N GLU A 334 27.14 -5.60 10.18
CA GLU A 334 26.10 -5.25 11.15
C GLU A 334 24.81 -5.98 10.84
N ASN A 335 24.15 -6.52 11.86
CA ASN A 335 22.84 -7.12 11.67
C ASN A 335 21.84 -6.02 11.27
N ALA A 336 21.14 -6.24 10.15
CA ALA A 336 20.15 -5.30 9.61
C ALA A 336 18.99 -5.06 10.58
N ASP A 337 18.73 -5.99 11.49
CA ASP A 337 17.71 -5.90 12.55
C ASP A 337 17.93 -4.71 13.49
N VAL A 338 19.17 -4.20 13.63
CA VAL A 338 19.45 -2.95 14.37
C VAL A 338 18.66 -1.76 13.80
N TYR A 339 18.28 -1.84 12.52
CA TYR A 339 17.54 -0.78 11.83
C TYR A 339 16.03 -1.02 11.75
N VAL A 340 15.60 -2.28 11.69
CA VAL A 340 14.20 -2.64 11.37
C VAL A 340 13.55 -3.60 12.37
N GLY A 341 14.27 -4.08 13.37
CA GLY A 341 13.77 -5.06 14.34
C GLY A 341 12.66 -4.52 15.25
N ASP A 342 12.56 -3.20 15.39
CA ASP A 342 11.48 -2.53 16.12
C ASP A 342 10.29 -2.14 15.23
N PHE A 343 10.27 -2.55 13.95
CA PHE A 343 9.27 -2.11 12.97
C PHE A 343 7.84 -2.38 13.43
N GLU A 344 7.52 -3.62 13.78
CA GLU A 344 6.16 -3.99 14.19
C GLU A 344 5.70 -3.16 15.41
N GLN A 345 6.59 -3.02 16.40
CA GLN A 345 6.29 -2.24 17.60
C GLN A 345 6.07 -0.77 17.28
N LYS A 346 6.91 -0.17 16.41
CA LYS A 346 6.75 1.22 15.99
C LYS A 346 5.46 1.43 15.22
N ILE A 347 5.12 0.55 14.26
CA ILE A 347 3.85 0.64 13.54
C ILE A 347 2.65 0.58 14.51
N LYS A 348 2.65 -0.38 15.44
CA LYS A 348 1.60 -0.47 16.47
C LYS A 348 1.53 0.78 17.34
N SER A 349 2.68 1.34 17.71
CA SER A 349 2.73 2.57 18.52
C SER A 349 2.21 3.79 17.78
N ILE A 350 2.45 3.88 16.47
CA ILE A 350 1.98 5.01 15.64
C ILE A 350 0.45 4.95 15.51
N PHE A 351 -0.12 3.77 15.30
CA PHE A 351 -1.57 3.62 15.10
C PHE A 351 -2.29 3.10 16.35
N ALA A 352 -1.77 3.38 17.54
CA ALA A 352 -2.30 2.84 18.79
C ALA A 352 -3.79 3.22 19.00
N ASP A 353 -4.15 4.45 18.63
CA ASP A 353 -5.49 5.01 18.80
C ASP A 353 -6.60 4.27 18.01
N TYR A 354 -6.25 3.35 17.10
CA TYR A 354 -7.22 2.52 16.36
C TYR A 354 -7.17 1.03 16.73
N LEU A 355 -6.18 0.62 17.52
CA LEU A 355 -5.88 -0.79 17.76
C LEU A 355 -6.39 -1.30 19.10
N ASP A 356 -6.61 -0.39 20.05
CA ASP A 356 -7.27 -0.65 21.33
C ASP A 356 -8.81 -0.51 21.18
#